data_AF-A0A453RFR9-F1
#
_entry.id   AF-A0A453RFR9-F1
#
_cell.length_a   1.000
_cell.length_b   1.000
_cell.length_c   1.000
_cell.angle_alpha   90.00
_cell.angle_beta   90.00
_cell.angle_gamma   90.00
#
_symmetry.space_group_name_H-M   'P 1'
#
loop_
_entity.id
_entity.type
_entity.pdbx_description
1 polymer ?
#
loop_
_entity_poly.entity_id
_entity_poly.type
_entity_poly.pdbx_seq_one_letter_code
_entity_poly.pdbx_strand_id
1 'polypeptide(L)'
;MYDEESDKPTHARTSNLNEELGQVDTILSDKTGTLTCNMMEFIKCSIAGTAYGQSVTEVEKAMALRKGVPLGDEIEAGGHKEKQIEESPHVKGFNLKDPRIMDGNWIHEPNKDVIRDFFRLLAICHTCIPEVDETDKVSYEAESPDEAAFVIAARELGFEFYKRTQTSIVIRERDPNQNVADYQYRKYELLNVLEFSSSRRRMSVIVKEPEPEGRILLFSKGADSVMFTRLAPDGRKFEEETKRHINEYSDSGLRTLVLAYRVLDEKEYENFAEKFRTAKISGSADRDEQIGEAADSIERDLILLGATAVEDKLQKGVPECIDKLAQAGIKIWVLTGDKMETAINIGFACSLLRQGMTQIIIALEAPDIIALEKNGDKDSIAKASKQSVMGQIEDGIKQVPTLGQSSTESFALIIDGKSLTYALEDDVKFKFLDLAVKCASVICCRSSPKQKALVTRLVKHSDKVTLA
;
A
#
# COMPACT_ATOMS: atom_id res chain seq x y z
N MET A 1 30.87 -0.84 -5.58
CA MET A 1 29.49 -0.83 -5.06
C MET A 1 29.45 0.13 -3.88
N TYR A 2 29.11 1.39 -4.13
CA TYR A 2 29.00 2.45 -3.13
C TYR A 2 27.72 3.22 -3.44
N ASP A 3 26.93 3.48 -2.40
CA ASP A 3 25.68 4.23 -2.49
C ASP A 3 25.93 5.66 -2.03
N GLU A 4 25.82 6.62 -2.95
CA GLU A 4 26.07 8.04 -2.69
C GLU A 4 24.99 8.68 -1.80
N GLU A 5 23.73 8.24 -1.93
CA GLU A 5 22.61 8.83 -1.19
C GLU A 5 22.72 8.56 0.32
N SER A 6 23.10 7.34 0.70
CA SER A 6 23.27 6.97 2.11
C SER A 6 24.71 7.03 2.61
N ASP A 7 25.66 7.45 1.77
CA ASP A 7 27.11 7.47 2.03
C ASP A 7 27.62 6.11 2.57
N LYS A 8 27.27 5.02 1.89
CA LYS A 8 27.58 3.66 2.35
C LYS A 8 28.24 2.79 1.28
N PRO A 9 29.45 2.25 1.54
CA PRO A 9 30.02 1.21 0.69
C PRO A 9 29.41 -0.16 1.00
N THR A 10 29.47 -1.08 0.03
CA THR A 10 29.18 -2.49 0.29
C THR A 10 30.22 -3.09 1.23
N HIS A 11 29.76 -3.78 2.28
CA HIS A 11 30.63 -4.41 3.28
C HIS A 11 30.41 -5.93 3.34
N ALA A 12 31.47 -6.71 3.08
CA ALA A 12 31.44 -8.16 3.27
C ALA A 12 31.57 -8.50 4.76
N ARG A 13 30.48 -8.98 5.39
CA ARG A 13 30.49 -9.40 6.80
C ARG A 13 31.11 -10.79 7.01
N THR A 14 31.11 -11.62 5.97
CA THR A 14 31.47 -13.03 6.03
C THR A 14 32.21 -13.39 4.74
N SER A 15 33.54 -13.35 4.77
CA SER A 15 34.38 -13.46 3.57
C SER A 15 34.57 -14.89 3.05
N ASN A 16 34.27 -15.91 3.85
CA ASN A 16 34.38 -17.32 3.47
C ASN A 16 33.26 -17.81 2.52
N LEU A 17 32.26 -16.97 2.23
CA LEU A 17 31.16 -17.28 1.31
C LEU A 17 31.31 -16.58 -0.06
N ASN A 18 32.42 -15.87 -0.29
CA ASN A 18 32.60 -15.08 -1.51
C ASN A 18 32.52 -15.93 -2.79
N GLU A 19 33.00 -17.18 -2.75
CA GLU A 19 32.95 -18.10 -3.90
C GLU A 19 31.52 -18.59 -4.18
N GLU A 20 30.67 -18.69 -3.15
CA GLU A 20 29.27 -19.11 -3.32
C GLU A 20 28.47 -18.09 -4.13
N LEU A 21 28.84 -16.80 -4.09
CA LEU A 21 28.20 -15.76 -4.92
C LEU A 21 28.29 -16.07 -6.42
N GLY A 22 29.34 -16.77 -6.87
CA GLY A 22 29.50 -17.20 -8.25
C GLY A 22 28.67 -18.43 -8.64
N GLN A 23 27.99 -19.05 -7.68
CA GLN A 23 27.23 -20.30 -7.85
C GLN A 23 25.73 -20.14 -7.60
N VAL A 24 25.27 -18.92 -7.27
CA VAL A 24 23.87 -18.62 -6.97
C VAL A 24 22.97 -19.02 -8.15
N ASP A 25 22.01 -19.90 -7.90
CA ASP A 25 20.98 -20.33 -8.86
C ASP A 25 19.67 -19.59 -8.64
N THR A 26 19.32 -19.36 -7.36
CA THR A 26 18.02 -18.79 -6.97
C THR A 26 18.20 -17.66 -5.96
N ILE A 27 17.56 -16.52 -6.25
CA ILE A 27 17.45 -15.36 -5.35
C ILE A 27 16.03 -15.32 -4.79
N LEU A 28 15.91 -15.33 -3.47
CA LEU A 28 14.70 -14.99 -2.74
C LEU A 28 14.75 -13.49 -2.44
N SER A 29 13.67 -12.77 -2.71
CA SER A 29 13.61 -11.32 -2.50
C SER A 29 12.30 -10.93 -1.84
N ASP A 30 12.37 -10.04 -0.85
CA ASP A 30 11.18 -9.31 -0.42
C ASP A 30 10.87 -8.19 -1.43
N LYS A 31 9.62 -7.80 -1.55
CA LYS A 31 9.27 -6.65 -2.40
C LYS A 31 9.58 -5.34 -1.68
N THR A 32 9.08 -5.18 -0.46
CA THR A 32 9.15 -3.90 0.27
C THR A 32 10.57 -3.67 0.78
N GLY A 33 11.19 -2.55 0.40
CA GLY A 33 12.54 -2.19 0.84
C GLY A 33 13.69 -2.91 0.13
N THR A 34 13.41 -3.83 -0.81
CA THR A 34 14.43 -4.46 -1.67
C THR A 34 14.16 -4.19 -3.15
N LEU A 35 12.97 -4.51 -3.65
CA LEU A 35 12.58 -4.12 -5.01
C LEU A 35 12.09 -2.67 -5.08
N THR A 36 11.55 -2.19 -3.96
CA THR A 36 11.01 -0.84 -3.80
C THR A 36 11.86 -0.01 -2.85
N CYS A 37 11.82 1.31 -3.02
CA CYS A 37 12.55 2.28 -2.19
C CYS A 37 12.02 2.35 -0.76
N ASN A 38 10.83 1.82 -0.48
CA ASN A 38 10.09 2.11 0.75
C ASN A 38 9.92 3.63 0.96
N MET A 39 9.78 4.35 -0.16
CA MET A 39 9.58 5.79 -0.22
C MET A 39 8.21 6.02 -0.86
N MET A 40 7.30 6.52 -0.04
CA MET A 40 5.89 6.65 -0.38
C MET A 40 5.64 8.00 -1.03
N GLU A 41 5.05 8.02 -2.22
CA GLU A 41 4.64 9.24 -2.89
C GLU A 41 3.13 9.31 -3.06
N PHE A 42 2.53 10.41 -2.60
CA PHE A 42 1.13 10.68 -2.88
C PHE A 42 0.95 11.01 -4.36
N ILE A 43 0.26 10.16 -5.12
CA ILE A 43 0.20 10.28 -6.58
C ILE A 43 -1.21 10.50 -7.11
N LYS A 44 -2.21 9.85 -6.52
CA LYS A 44 -3.62 9.92 -6.93
C LYS A 44 -4.54 9.92 -5.72
N CYS A 45 -5.76 10.37 -5.91
CA CYS A 45 -6.82 10.24 -4.91
C CYS A 45 -8.19 10.16 -5.57
N SER A 46 -9.17 9.66 -4.85
CA SER A 46 -10.59 9.72 -5.21
C SER A 46 -11.28 10.56 -4.15
N ILE A 47 -11.84 11.71 -4.51
CA ILE A 47 -12.53 12.60 -3.57
C ILE A 47 -13.93 12.88 -4.09
N ALA A 48 -14.95 12.69 -3.25
CA ALA A 48 -16.35 12.88 -3.63
C ALA A 48 -16.74 12.14 -4.94
N GLY A 49 -16.21 10.92 -5.13
CA GLY A 49 -16.44 10.10 -6.33
C GLY A 49 -15.70 10.56 -7.59
N THR A 50 -14.80 11.54 -7.49
CA THR A 50 -13.98 12.04 -8.62
C THR A 50 -12.53 11.61 -8.43
N ALA A 51 -11.93 10.98 -9.43
CA ALA A 51 -10.51 10.65 -9.44
C ALA A 51 -9.66 11.88 -9.81
N TYR A 52 -8.57 12.09 -9.07
CA TYR A 52 -7.56 13.12 -9.31
C TYR A 52 -6.15 12.51 -9.35
N GLY A 53 -5.27 13.17 -10.10
CA GLY A 53 -3.88 12.77 -10.32
C GLY A 53 -3.69 12.15 -11.71
N GLN A 54 -2.86 12.81 -12.52
CA GLN A 54 -2.56 12.43 -13.91
C GLN A 54 -1.17 11.80 -14.06
N SER A 55 -0.41 11.73 -12.97
CA SER A 55 0.91 11.08 -12.96
C SER A 55 0.78 9.58 -13.29
N VAL A 56 1.66 9.10 -14.16
CA VAL A 56 1.68 7.71 -14.62
C VAL A 56 2.76 6.94 -13.86
N THR A 57 2.38 5.85 -13.21
CA THR A 57 3.29 4.98 -12.45
C THR A 57 4.14 4.11 -13.38
N GLU A 58 5.24 3.55 -12.88
CA GLU A 58 6.04 2.57 -13.64
C GLU A 58 5.21 1.32 -13.98
N VAL A 59 4.32 0.93 -13.06
CA VAL A 59 3.38 -0.18 -13.25
C VAL A 59 2.40 0.11 -14.38
N GLU A 60 1.81 1.31 -14.42
CA GLU A 60 0.89 1.72 -15.47
C GLU A 60 1.57 1.79 -16.85
N LYS A 61 2.82 2.26 -16.90
CA LYS A 61 3.64 2.23 -18.12
C LYS A 61 3.85 0.81 -18.62
N ALA A 62 4.24 -0.11 -17.73
CA ALA A 62 4.45 -1.51 -18.07
C ALA A 62 3.14 -2.18 -18.56
N MET A 63 2.00 -1.88 -17.93
CA MET A 63 0.69 -2.38 -18.33
C MET A 63 0.25 -1.86 -19.71
N ALA A 64 0.48 -0.58 -20.01
CA ALA A 64 0.13 0.02 -21.29
C ALA A 64 0.96 -0.57 -22.44
N LEU A 65 2.28 -0.71 -22.24
CA LEU A 65 3.18 -1.41 -23.17
C LEU A 65 2.69 -2.83 -23.48
N ARG A 66 2.29 -3.59 -22.45
CA ARG A 66 1.76 -4.96 -22.61
C ARG A 66 0.45 -5.00 -23.42
N LYS A 67 -0.44 -4.02 -23.24
CA LYS A 67 -1.73 -3.94 -23.95
C LYS A 67 -1.60 -3.41 -25.38
N GLY A 68 -0.39 -3.03 -25.82
CA GLY A 68 -0.17 -2.43 -27.13
C GLY A 68 -0.87 -1.09 -27.30
N VAL A 69 -1.21 -0.42 -26.19
CA VAL A 69 -1.80 0.92 -26.20
C VAL A 69 -0.64 1.90 -26.28
N PRO A 70 -0.56 2.74 -27.34
CA PRO A 70 0.44 3.80 -27.36
C PRO A 70 0.18 4.69 -26.15
N LEU A 71 1.17 4.79 -25.25
CA LEU A 71 1.19 5.93 -24.35
C LEU A 71 1.28 7.14 -25.28
N GLY A 72 0.28 8.01 -25.28
CA GLY A 72 0.24 9.15 -26.20
C GLY A 72 1.57 9.91 -26.17
N ASP A 73 1.95 10.49 -27.31
CA ASP A 73 3.24 11.17 -27.56
C ASP A 73 3.65 12.26 -26.53
N GLU A 74 2.80 12.58 -25.55
CA GLU A 74 3.11 13.44 -24.41
C GLU A 74 3.85 12.73 -23.26
N ILE A 75 3.98 11.39 -23.28
CA ILE A 75 4.46 10.60 -22.12
C ILE A 75 5.80 9.87 -22.39
N GLU A 76 6.23 9.73 -23.65
CA GLU A 76 7.46 8.98 -24.01
C GLU A 76 8.75 9.83 -24.06
N ALA A 77 8.69 11.15 -23.96
CA ALA A 77 9.88 11.99 -24.01
C ALA A 77 10.32 12.47 -22.62
N GLY A 78 11.22 11.72 -21.99
CA GLY A 78 12.18 12.27 -21.00
C GLY A 78 13.16 13.27 -21.63
N GLY A 79 12.67 14.17 -22.48
CA GLY A 79 13.46 15.09 -23.32
C GLY A 79 12.55 16.01 -24.14
N HIS A 80 12.02 17.05 -23.49
CA HIS A 80 11.43 18.28 -24.02
C HIS A 80 10.35 18.19 -25.13
N LYS A 81 9.11 18.52 -24.72
CA LYS A 81 8.45 19.78 -25.07
C LYS A 81 7.45 20.15 -23.97
N GLU A 82 8.00 20.62 -22.86
CA GLU A 82 7.24 21.33 -21.84
C GLU A 82 6.57 22.53 -22.51
N LYS A 83 5.25 22.48 -22.64
CA LYS A 83 4.50 23.72 -22.42
C LYS A 83 4.80 24.09 -20.98
N GLN A 84 5.47 25.23 -20.79
CA GLN A 84 5.88 25.81 -19.52
C GLN A 84 4.75 25.75 -18.48
N ILE A 85 4.68 24.63 -17.76
CA ILE A 85 4.24 24.59 -16.38
C ILE A 85 5.58 24.63 -15.67
N GLU A 86 5.87 25.73 -14.99
CA GLU A 86 7.14 25.95 -14.28
C GLU A 86 7.57 24.65 -13.58
N GLU A 87 8.82 24.21 -13.81
CA GLU A 87 9.41 23.06 -13.12
C GLU A 87 9.42 23.35 -11.61
N SER A 88 8.30 23.07 -10.95
CA SER A 88 8.23 23.08 -9.49
C SER A 88 9.22 22.03 -8.98
N PRO A 89 10.09 22.37 -8.03
CA PRO A 89 11.07 21.42 -7.49
C PRO A 89 10.37 20.16 -6.99
N HIS A 90 10.90 18.98 -7.34
CA HIS A 90 10.33 17.71 -6.91
C HIS A 90 10.28 17.64 -5.38
N VAL A 91 9.06 17.53 -4.83
CA VAL A 91 8.84 17.42 -3.40
C VAL A 91 8.85 15.94 -3.02
N LYS A 92 9.86 15.52 -2.26
CA LYS A 92 9.94 14.14 -1.74
C LYS A 92 8.65 13.78 -1.01
N GLY A 93 8.02 12.67 -1.39
CA GLY A 93 6.75 12.21 -0.82
C GLY A 93 5.48 12.71 -1.52
N PHE A 94 5.61 13.54 -2.56
CA PHE A 94 4.49 14.09 -3.31
C PHE A 94 4.75 14.10 -4.82
N ASN A 95 3.82 13.52 -5.57
CA ASN A 95 3.88 13.48 -7.03
C ASN A 95 2.48 13.50 -7.66
N LEU A 96 1.49 14.08 -6.96
CA LEU A 96 0.18 14.32 -7.53
C LEU A 96 0.29 15.52 -8.47
N LYS A 97 -0.09 15.29 -9.73
CA LYS A 97 -0.19 16.32 -10.76
C LYS A 97 -1.61 16.37 -11.27
N ASP A 98 -2.38 17.38 -10.88
CA ASP A 98 -3.74 17.59 -11.39
C ASP A 98 -4.14 19.06 -11.29
N PRO A 99 -4.23 19.79 -12.42
CA PRO A 99 -4.51 21.21 -12.41
C PRO A 99 -5.88 21.58 -11.82
N ARG A 100 -6.82 20.62 -11.73
CA ARG A 100 -8.15 20.85 -11.15
C ARG A 100 -8.11 21.14 -9.66
N ILE A 101 -7.14 20.57 -8.94
CA ILE A 101 -7.07 20.67 -7.47
C ILE A 101 -5.80 21.38 -6.96
N MET A 102 -4.75 21.44 -7.77
CA MET A 102 -3.51 22.12 -7.42
C MET A 102 -3.63 23.64 -7.50
N ASP A 103 -2.65 24.34 -6.90
CA ASP A 103 -2.53 25.80 -6.91
C ASP A 103 -3.79 26.55 -6.44
N GLY A 104 -4.55 25.91 -5.54
CA GLY A 104 -5.79 26.45 -5.00
C GLY A 104 -7.02 26.22 -5.88
N ASN A 105 -6.90 25.62 -7.08
CA ASN A 105 -8.02 25.41 -8.00
C ASN A 105 -9.13 24.50 -7.46
N TRP A 106 -8.84 23.73 -6.41
CA TRP A 106 -9.82 22.87 -5.75
C TRP A 106 -11.08 23.62 -5.26
N ILE A 107 -11.01 24.95 -5.08
CA ILE A 107 -12.18 25.78 -4.72
C ILE A 107 -13.24 25.86 -5.82
N HIS A 108 -12.86 25.57 -7.07
CA HIS A 108 -13.73 25.63 -8.24
C HIS A 108 -14.43 24.29 -8.52
N GLU A 109 -14.02 23.22 -7.83
CA GLU A 109 -14.63 21.91 -7.97
C GLU A 109 -16.01 21.84 -7.29
N PRO A 110 -16.97 21.07 -7.82
CA PRO A 110 -18.35 21.01 -7.31
C PRO A 110 -18.47 20.61 -5.83
N ASN A 111 -17.55 19.79 -5.33
CA ASN A 111 -17.55 19.27 -3.96
C ASN A 111 -16.38 19.85 -3.13
N LYS A 112 -16.06 21.15 -3.31
CA LYS A 112 -14.95 21.82 -2.63
C LYS A 112 -14.90 21.64 -1.11
N ASP A 113 -16.05 21.57 -0.43
CA ASP A 113 -16.10 21.33 1.02
C ASP A 113 -15.60 19.92 1.39
N VAL A 114 -15.94 18.91 0.58
CA VAL A 114 -15.45 17.54 0.76
C VAL A 114 -13.95 17.47 0.47
N ILE A 115 -13.47 18.21 -0.54
CA ILE A 115 -12.04 18.29 -0.86
C ILE A 115 -11.25 18.94 0.28
N ARG A 116 -11.75 20.06 0.80
CA ARG A 116 -11.19 20.72 1.98
C ARG A 116 -11.11 19.76 3.17
N ASP A 117 -12.20 19.08 3.49
CA ASP A 117 -12.26 18.18 4.65
C ASP A 117 -11.40 16.92 4.45
N PHE A 118 -11.22 16.47 3.19
CA PHE A 118 -10.27 15.40 2.83
C PHE A 118 -8.83 15.78 3.15
N PHE A 119 -8.36 16.96 2.71
CA PHE A 119 -6.98 17.39 2.99
C PHE A 119 -6.76 17.82 4.44
N ARG A 120 -7.77 18.40 5.10
CA ARG A 120 -7.75 18.61 6.56
C ARG A 120 -7.59 17.31 7.32
N LEU A 121 -8.32 16.26 6.92
CA LEU A 121 -8.18 14.94 7.53
C LEU A 121 -6.74 14.44 7.39
N LEU A 122 -6.13 14.55 6.21
CA LEU A 122 -4.73 14.17 6.00
C LEU A 122 -3.74 14.98 6.87
N ALA A 123 -4.02 16.27 7.12
CA ALA A 123 -3.21 17.16 7.96
C ALA A 123 -3.44 17.00 9.48
N ILE A 124 -4.45 16.24 9.92
CA ILE A 124 -4.85 16.14 11.34
C ILE A 124 -4.77 14.69 11.84
N CYS A 125 -5.25 13.74 11.05
CA CYS A 125 -5.38 12.34 11.46
C CYS A 125 -4.08 11.56 11.18
N HIS A 126 -3.03 11.81 11.96
CA HIS A 126 -1.73 11.10 11.90
C HIS A 126 -0.99 11.23 13.24
N THR A 127 0.19 10.61 13.40
CA THR A 127 1.09 10.81 14.55
C THR A 127 2.38 11.57 14.23
N CYS A 128 2.56 12.01 12.98
CA CYS A 128 3.73 12.81 12.57
C CYS A 128 4.04 13.99 13.50
N ILE A 129 5.34 14.27 13.67
CA ILE A 129 5.88 15.37 14.46
C ILE A 129 6.44 16.42 13.48
N PRO A 130 6.03 17.69 13.56
CA PRO A 130 6.56 18.74 12.72
C PRO A 130 7.83 19.34 13.35
N GLU A 131 8.84 19.53 12.52
CA GLU A 131 10.06 20.26 12.85
C GLU A 131 10.10 21.53 12.01
N VAL A 132 10.25 22.67 12.68
CA VAL A 132 10.26 23.98 12.02
C VAL A 132 11.68 24.51 12.09
N ASP A 133 12.28 24.80 10.95
CA ASP A 133 13.63 25.35 10.87
C ASP A 133 13.66 26.88 11.08
N GLU A 134 14.86 27.47 11.06
CA GLU A 134 15.05 28.92 11.20
C GLU A 134 14.41 29.74 10.07
N THR A 135 14.07 29.10 8.94
CA THR A 135 13.43 29.72 7.77
C THR A 135 11.91 29.56 7.75
N ASP A 136 11.32 29.06 8.84
CA ASP A 136 9.88 28.76 8.98
C ASP A 136 9.37 27.66 8.06
N LYS A 137 10.29 26.85 7.51
CA LYS A 137 9.95 25.67 6.70
C LYS A 137 9.74 24.46 7.61
N VAL A 138 8.70 23.70 7.32
CA VAL A 138 8.31 22.52 8.11
C VAL A 138 8.79 21.22 7.45
N SER A 139 9.55 20.42 8.19
CA SER A 139 9.81 19.01 7.93
C SER A 139 9.00 18.11 8.87
N TYR A 140 8.80 16.85 8.49
CA TYR A 140 7.98 15.91 9.24
C TYR A 140 8.75 14.64 9.59
N GLU A 141 8.79 14.31 10.88
CA GLU A 141 9.18 12.99 11.34
C GLU A 141 7.93 12.11 11.49
N ALA A 142 7.98 10.90 10.95
CA ALA A 142 6.85 9.97 10.96
C ALA A 142 7.32 8.54 11.20
N GLU A 143 6.56 7.77 11.98
CA GLU A 143 6.80 6.33 12.16
C GLU A 143 6.45 5.52 10.90
N SER A 144 5.52 6.04 10.09
CA SER A 144 5.05 5.43 8.85
C SER A 144 5.34 6.35 7.67
N PRO A 145 6.00 5.85 6.60
CA PRO A 145 6.26 6.65 5.40
C PRO A 145 4.96 7.03 4.68
N ASP A 146 3.90 6.22 4.80
CA ASP A 146 2.58 6.52 4.26
C ASP A 146 2.02 7.81 4.91
N GLU A 147 2.19 7.97 6.23
CA GLU A 147 1.73 9.17 6.94
C GLU A 147 2.52 10.41 6.57
N ALA A 148 3.84 10.28 6.39
CA ALA A 148 4.67 11.36 5.89
C ALA A 148 4.17 11.85 4.52
N ALA A 149 3.88 10.93 3.59
CA ALA A 149 3.34 11.28 2.27
C ALA A 149 1.99 12.01 2.37
N PHE A 150 1.13 11.62 3.32
CA PHE A 150 -0.17 12.29 3.54
C PHE A 150 -0.04 13.72 4.04
N VAL A 151 0.81 13.97 5.04
CA VAL A 151 0.99 15.33 5.58
C VAL A 151 1.68 16.25 4.58
N ILE A 152 2.62 15.70 3.79
CA ILE A 152 3.25 16.43 2.70
C ILE A 152 2.21 16.76 1.63
N ALA A 153 1.38 15.81 1.22
CA ALA A 153 0.30 16.06 0.26
C ALA A 153 -0.69 17.11 0.76
N ALA A 154 -1.06 17.09 2.04
CA ALA A 154 -1.92 18.12 2.61
C ALA A 154 -1.27 19.50 2.54
N ARG A 155 0.02 19.62 2.88
CA ARG A 155 0.81 20.87 2.76
C ARG A 155 0.82 21.39 1.33
N GLU A 156 1.15 20.55 0.35
CA GLU A 156 1.22 20.95 -1.06
C GLU A 156 -0.14 21.43 -1.61
N LEU A 157 -1.25 20.97 -1.01
CA LEU A 157 -2.60 21.41 -1.34
C LEU A 157 -3.10 22.59 -0.48
N GLY A 158 -2.22 23.17 0.34
CA GLY A 158 -2.50 24.38 1.14
C GLY A 158 -3.00 24.11 2.55
N PHE A 159 -2.89 22.88 3.05
CA PHE A 159 -3.28 22.46 4.41
C PHE A 159 -2.05 21.99 5.17
N GLU A 160 -1.17 22.91 5.55
CA GLU A 160 0.11 22.58 6.17
C GLU A 160 -0.07 22.24 7.64
N PHE A 161 0.26 21.00 8.02
CA PHE A 161 0.42 20.64 9.43
C PHE A 161 1.63 21.37 10.00
N TYR A 162 1.42 22.18 11.05
CA TYR A 162 2.45 23.10 11.53
C TYR A 162 2.94 22.80 12.94
N LYS A 163 2.02 22.50 13.86
CA LYS A 163 2.39 22.28 15.26
C LYS A 163 1.48 21.27 15.91
N ARG A 164 2.03 20.47 16.82
CA ARG A 164 1.28 19.57 17.69
C ARG A 164 1.73 19.69 19.14
N THR A 165 0.77 19.65 20.04
CA THR A 165 0.96 19.43 21.47
C THR A 165 0.14 18.21 21.90
N GLN A 166 0.18 17.86 23.19
CA GLN A 166 -0.66 16.78 23.73
C GLN A 166 -2.17 17.08 23.64
N THR A 167 -2.55 18.36 23.50
CA THR A 167 -3.95 18.83 23.55
C THR A 167 -4.35 19.70 22.38
N SER A 168 -3.48 19.91 21.38
CA SER A 168 -3.83 20.70 20.21
C SER A 168 -3.04 20.34 18.97
N ILE A 169 -3.67 20.56 17.81
CA ILE A 169 -3.07 20.47 16.48
C ILE A 169 -3.28 21.82 15.81
N VAL A 170 -2.24 22.39 15.22
CA VAL A 170 -2.29 23.64 14.46
C VAL A 170 -1.96 23.35 13.02
N ILE A 171 -2.85 23.75 12.11
CA ILE A 171 -2.62 23.74 10.68
C ILE A 171 -2.58 25.19 10.16
N ARG A 172 -1.79 25.43 9.12
CA ARG A 172 -1.77 26.65 8.34
C ARG A 172 -2.54 26.40 7.05
N GLU A 173 -3.67 27.07 6.89
CA GLU A 173 -4.47 26.98 5.68
C GLU A 173 -4.19 28.17 4.78
N ARG A 174 -3.84 27.91 3.53
CA ARG A 174 -3.73 28.96 2.51
C ARG A 174 -5.14 29.29 2.01
N ASP A 175 -5.55 30.55 2.08
CA ASP A 175 -6.82 30.99 1.49
C ASP A 175 -6.66 31.12 -0.03
N PRO A 176 -7.32 30.26 -0.84
CA PRO A 176 -7.14 30.30 -2.29
C PRO A 176 -7.80 31.53 -2.94
N ASN A 177 -8.67 32.24 -2.22
CA ASN A 177 -9.36 33.43 -2.74
C ASN A 177 -8.57 34.74 -2.49
N GLN A 178 -7.53 34.70 -1.65
CA GLN A 178 -6.74 35.87 -1.32
C GLN A 178 -5.42 35.84 -2.09
N ASN A 179 -5.14 36.91 -2.84
CA ASN A 179 -3.85 37.13 -3.52
C ASN A 179 -2.67 37.41 -2.55
N VAL A 180 -2.87 37.19 -1.25
CA VAL A 180 -1.89 37.44 -0.19
C VAL A 180 -1.35 36.11 0.30
N ALA A 181 -0.04 36.03 0.51
CA ALA A 181 0.65 34.86 1.07
C ALA A 181 0.37 34.63 2.58
N ASP A 182 -0.78 35.08 3.08
CA ASP A 182 -1.13 34.99 4.49
C ASP A 182 -1.82 33.66 4.78
N TYR A 183 -1.21 32.89 5.68
CA TYR A 183 -1.79 31.66 6.20
C TYR A 183 -2.83 31.96 7.28
N GLN A 184 -3.97 31.28 7.21
CA GLN A 184 -4.91 31.21 8.32
C GLN A 184 -4.49 30.08 9.27
N TYR A 185 -4.10 30.45 10.49
CA TYR A 185 -3.77 29.47 11.53
C TYR A 185 -5.05 28.93 12.15
N ARG A 186 -5.35 27.65 11.90
CA ARG A 186 -6.45 26.94 12.58
C ARG A 186 -5.89 26.06 13.69
N LYS A 187 -6.28 26.38 14.94
CA LYS A 187 -5.93 25.59 16.11
C LYS A 187 -7.10 24.70 16.50
N TYR A 188 -6.92 23.39 16.34
CA TYR A 188 -7.81 22.34 16.78
C TYR A 188 -7.45 21.92 18.21
N GLU A 189 -8.44 21.73 19.07
CA GLU A 189 -8.24 21.05 20.35
C GLU A 189 -8.21 19.55 20.10
N LEU A 190 -7.14 18.87 20.52
CA LEU A 190 -6.99 17.44 20.37
C LEU A 190 -7.64 16.73 21.56
N LEU A 191 -8.73 16.03 21.29
CA LEU A 191 -9.53 15.35 22.30
C LEU A 191 -9.07 13.91 22.51
N ASN A 192 -8.96 13.12 21.42
CA ASN A 192 -8.44 11.76 21.47
C ASN A 192 -7.71 11.36 20.19
N VAL A 193 -6.71 10.49 20.35
CA VAL A 193 -6.06 9.75 19.27
C VAL A 193 -6.36 8.28 19.48
N LEU A 194 -7.00 7.66 18.50
CA LEU A 194 -7.26 6.23 18.43
C LEU A 194 -6.25 5.64 17.46
N GLU A 195 -5.10 5.25 18.01
CA GLU A 195 -3.92 4.80 17.25
C GLU A 195 -4.23 3.62 16.32
N PHE A 196 -3.40 3.49 15.29
CA PHE A 196 -3.44 2.34 14.41
C PHE A 196 -3.11 1.06 15.18
N SER A 197 -3.85 0.00 14.91
CA SER A 197 -3.47 -1.35 15.30
C SER A 197 -3.73 -2.34 14.17
N SER A 198 -2.94 -3.40 14.10
CA SER A 198 -3.13 -4.48 13.12
C SER A 198 -4.50 -5.14 13.22
N SER A 199 -5.11 -5.14 14.41
CA SER A 199 -6.46 -5.67 14.62
C SER A 199 -7.55 -4.74 14.08
N ARG A 200 -7.41 -3.42 14.27
CA ARG A 200 -8.42 -2.42 13.85
C ARG A 200 -8.24 -1.96 12.40
N ARG A 201 -7.02 -2.01 11.86
CA ARG A 201 -6.61 -1.63 10.49
C ARG A 201 -7.08 -0.22 10.07
N ARG A 202 -7.17 0.67 11.05
CA ARG A 202 -7.57 2.08 10.90
C ARG A 202 -7.00 2.90 12.05
N MET A 203 -6.91 4.20 11.83
CA MET A 203 -6.55 5.21 12.82
C MET A 203 -7.61 6.29 12.80
N SER A 204 -7.91 6.85 13.98
CA SER A 204 -8.82 7.98 14.07
C SER A 204 -8.33 9.04 15.04
N VAL A 205 -8.74 10.29 14.79
CA VAL A 205 -8.45 11.43 15.65
C VAL A 205 -9.75 12.18 15.90
N ILE A 206 -10.01 12.50 17.16
CA ILE A 206 -11.14 13.34 17.58
C ILE A 206 -10.59 14.71 17.95
N VAL A 207 -11.12 15.75 17.32
CA VAL A 207 -10.73 17.15 17.55
C VAL A 207 -11.96 18.04 17.72
N LYS A 208 -11.79 19.13 18.47
CA LYS A 208 -12.74 20.25 18.46
C LYS A 208 -12.22 21.36 17.56
N GLU A 209 -13.05 21.82 16.64
CA GLU A 209 -12.76 22.95 15.77
C GLU A 209 -12.64 24.26 16.57
N PRO A 210 -11.86 25.25 16.07
CA PRO A 210 -11.87 26.58 16.65
C PRO A 210 -13.26 27.23 16.55
N GLU A 211 -13.51 28.21 17.41
CA GLU A 211 -14.69 29.08 17.33
C GLU A 211 -14.64 29.94 16.04
N PRO A 212 -15.78 30.22 15.39
CA PRO A 212 -17.16 30.03 15.88
C PRO A 212 -17.80 28.68 15.53
N GLU A 213 -17.14 27.79 14.78
CA GLU A 213 -17.73 26.51 14.39
C GLU A 213 -17.88 25.57 15.60
N GLY A 214 -16.84 25.44 16.44
CA GLY A 214 -16.89 24.74 17.73
C GLY A 214 -17.29 23.25 17.68
N ARG A 215 -17.36 22.64 16.48
CA ARG A 215 -17.82 21.26 16.28
C ARG A 215 -16.79 20.25 16.75
N ILE A 216 -17.26 19.13 17.26
CA ILE A 216 -16.42 17.97 17.54
C ILE A 216 -16.41 17.08 16.30
N LEU A 217 -15.23 16.84 15.74
CA LEU A 217 -15.03 16.04 14.54
C LEU A 217 -14.26 14.77 14.88
N LEU A 218 -14.79 13.63 14.45
CA LEU A 218 -14.07 12.37 14.35
C LEU A 218 -13.57 12.23 12.92
N PHE A 219 -12.25 12.22 12.74
CA PHE A 219 -11.57 11.90 11.50
C PHE A 219 -11.04 10.48 11.54
N SER A 220 -11.23 9.71 10.47
CA SER A 220 -10.80 8.32 10.41
C SER A 220 -10.23 7.96 9.05
N LYS A 221 -9.08 7.27 9.05
CA LYS A 221 -8.44 6.72 7.86
C LYS A 221 -8.09 5.24 8.08
N GLY A 222 -8.32 4.39 7.07
CA GLY A 222 -8.05 2.97 7.22
C GLY A 222 -8.25 2.16 5.96
N ALA A 223 -8.08 0.84 6.09
CA ALA A 223 -8.26 -0.08 4.98
C ALA A 223 -9.71 -0.09 4.47
N ASP A 224 -9.87 -0.19 3.15
CA ASP A 224 -11.14 -0.35 2.42
C ASP A 224 -12.08 -1.38 3.08
N SER A 225 -11.58 -2.57 3.36
CA SER A 225 -12.27 -3.70 3.97
C SER A 225 -12.87 -3.41 5.35
N VAL A 226 -12.38 -2.39 6.07
CA VAL A 226 -12.89 -1.98 7.38
C VAL A 226 -13.74 -0.73 7.26
N MET A 227 -13.24 0.30 6.59
CA MET A 227 -13.89 1.62 6.54
C MET A 227 -15.27 1.59 5.91
N PHE A 228 -15.47 0.84 4.81
CA PHE A 228 -16.78 0.73 4.17
C PHE A 228 -17.86 0.11 5.06
N THR A 229 -17.48 -0.73 6.04
CA THR A 229 -18.42 -1.32 7.01
C THR A 229 -18.86 -0.35 8.10
N ARG A 230 -18.20 0.81 8.21
CA ARG A 230 -18.43 1.84 9.24
C ARG A 230 -19.17 3.07 8.73
N LEU A 231 -19.44 3.13 7.43
CA LEU A 231 -20.18 4.24 6.86
C LEU A 231 -21.66 4.18 7.26
N ALA A 232 -22.22 5.33 7.62
CA ALA A 232 -23.65 5.51 7.81
C ALA A 232 -24.41 5.23 6.49
N PRO A 233 -25.70 4.84 6.54
CA PRO A 233 -26.50 4.66 5.32
C PRO A 233 -26.50 5.87 4.38
N ASP A 234 -26.58 7.09 4.92
CA ASP A 234 -26.52 8.37 4.21
C ASP A 234 -25.09 8.86 3.94
N GLY A 235 -24.10 8.34 4.68
CA GLY A 235 -22.67 8.59 4.50
C GLY A 235 -22.02 7.90 3.29
N ARG A 236 -22.79 7.16 2.48
CA ARG A 236 -22.32 6.30 1.37
C ARG A 236 -22.43 6.91 -0.02
N LYS A 237 -22.75 8.19 -0.13
CA LYS A 237 -23.03 8.90 -1.40
C LYS A 237 -22.03 8.61 -2.53
N PHE A 238 -20.75 8.45 -2.21
CA PHE A 238 -19.66 8.25 -3.18
C PHE A 238 -19.04 6.85 -3.16
N GLU A 239 -19.68 5.88 -2.49
CA GLU A 239 -19.10 4.58 -2.21
C GLU A 239 -18.77 3.78 -3.47
N GLU A 240 -19.69 3.72 -4.44
CA GLU A 240 -19.52 2.92 -5.66
C GLU A 240 -18.33 3.41 -6.50
N GLU A 241 -18.30 4.70 -6.82
CA GLU A 241 -17.19 5.30 -7.58
C GLU A 241 -15.86 5.20 -6.84
N THR A 242 -15.87 5.42 -5.51
CA THR A 242 -14.64 5.30 -4.71
C THR A 242 -14.11 3.86 -4.70
N LYS A 243 -14.99 2.85 -4.64
CA LYS A 243 -14.58 1.44 -4.77
C LYS A 243 -14.01 1.14 -6.14
N ARG A 244 -14.61 1.67 -7.21
CA ARG A 244 -14.09 1.52 -8.57
C ARG A 244 -12.67 2.08 -8.68
N HIS A 245 -12.45 3.32 -8.22
CA HIS A 245 -11.12 3.93 -8.20
C HIS A 245 -10.12 3.16 -7.33
N ILE A 246 -10.51 2.67 -6.15
CA ILE A 246 -9.63 1.86 -5.30
C ILE A 246 -9.16 0.60 -6.01
N ASN A 247 -10.05 -0.07 -6.76
CA ASN A 247 -9.68 -1.25 -7.53
C ASN A 247 -8.68 -0.89 -8.64
N GLU A 248 -8.95 0.18 -9.39
CA GLU A 248 -8.04 0.69 -10.43
C GLU A 248 -6.66 1.05 -9.85
N TYR A 249 -6.62 1.76 -8.73
CA TYR A 249 -5.38 2.13 -8.05
C TYR A 249 -4.62 0.91 -7.52
N SER A 250 -5.33 -0.08 -6.97
CA SER A 250 -4.72 -1.33 -6.48
C SER A 250 -4.11 -2.14 -7.62
N ASP A 251 -4.78 -2.17 -8.78
CA ASP A 251 -4.27 -2.81 -9.99
C ASP A 251 -3.00 -2.09 -10.49
N SER A 252 -2.97 -0.76 -10.41
CA SER A 252 -1.79 0.05 -10.72
C SER A 252 -0.65 -0.02 -9.69
N GLY A 253 -0.74 -0.90 -8.69
CA GLY A 253 0.32 -1.07 -7.67
C GLY A 253 0.28 -0.05 -6.53
N LEU A 254 -0.76 0.77 -6.45
CA LEU A 254 -0.86 1.83 -5.45
C LEU A 254 -1.46 1.31 -4.15
N ARG A 255 -0.92 1.78 -3.03
CA ARG A 255 -1.49 1.57 -1.70
C ARG A 255 -2.64 2.54 -1.49
N THR A 256 -3.80 2.02 -1.10
CA THR A 256 -5.01 2.83 -0.91
C THR A 256 -5.47 2.83 0.54
N LEU A 257 -5.94 3.99 1.01
CA LEU A 257 -6.66 4.12 2.29
C LEU A 257 -7.95 4.90 2.07
N VAL A 258 -9.01 4.47 2.74
CA VAL A 258 -10.30 5.15 2.74
C VAL A 258 -10.35 6.18 3.86
N LEU A 259 -10.87 7.36 3.54
CA LEU A 259 -11.00 8.51 4.43
C LEU A 259 -12.48 8.79 4.69
N ALA A 260 -12.84 8.89 5.96
CA ALA A 260 -14.19 9.21 6.38
C ALA A 260 -14.16 10.08 7.65
N TYR A 261 -15.24 10.84 7.87
CA TYR A 261 -15.37 11.70 9.03
C TYR A 261 -16.78 11.63 9.62
N ARG A 262 -16.95 12.16 10.82
CA ARG A 262 -18.26 12.32 11.46
C ARG A 262 -18.24 13.53 12.39
N VAL A 263 -19.35 14.26 12.44
CA VAL A 263 -19.58 15.29 13.46
C VAL A 263 -20.22 14.61 14.66
N LEU A 264 -19.63 14.80 15.84
CA LEU A 264 -20.10 14.20 17.09
C LEU A 264 -20.91 15.21 17.90
N ASP A 265 -21.96 14.73 18.55
CA ASP A 265 -22.64 15.48 19.61
C ASP A 265 -21.74 15.54 20.87
N GLU A 266 -21.79 16.64 21.60
CA GLU A 266 -21.00 16.85 22.82
C GLU A 266 -21.28 15.76 23.87
N LYS A 267 -22.54 15.38 24.07
CA LYS A 267 -22.93 14.30 25.00
C LYS A 267 -22.47 12.93 24.51
N GLU A 268 -22.48 12.70 23.20
CA GLU A 268 -21.98 11.45 22.62
C GLU A 268 -20.47 11.32 22.91
N TYR A 269 -19.73 12.40 22.67
CA TYR A 269 -18.29 12.44 22.96
C TYR A 269 -17.99 12.28 24.45
N GLU A 270 -18.69 12.99 25.34
CA GLU A 270 -18.51 12.86 26.79
C GLU A 270 -18.71 11.42 27.28
N ASN A 271 -19.78 10.76 26.81
CA ASN A 271 -20.05 9.36 27.13
C ASN A 271 -18.93 8.43 26.64
N PHE A 272 -18.40 8.67 25.44
CA PHE A 272 -17.26 7.92 24.94
C PHE A 272 -15.99 8.20 25.76
N ALA A 273 -15.69 9.46 26.06
CA ALA A 273 -14.49 9.87 26.79
C ALA A 273 -14.43 9.22 28.18
N GLU A 274 -15.57 9.17 28.89
CA GLU A 274 -15.66 8.49 30.18
C GLU A 274 -15.46 6.98 30.07
N LYS A 275 -16.08 6.32 29.07
CA LYS A 275 -15.87 4.89 28.81
C LYS A 275 -14.41 4.58 28.48
N PHE A 276 -13.81 5.38 27.60
CA PHE A 276 -12.44 5.21 27.14
C PHE A 276 -11.42 5.47 28.26
N ARG A 277 -11.65 6.48 29.11
CA ARG A 277 -10.85 6.77 30.29
C ARG A 277 -10.93 5.63 31.30
N THR A 278 -12.13 5.11 31.56
CA THR A 278 -12.34 3.96 32.45
C THR A 278 -11.62 2.72 31.94
N ALA A 279 -11.71 2.43 30.64
CA ALA A 279 -10.98 1.35 29.99
C ALA A 279 -9.45 1.52 30.06
N LYS A 280 -8.93 2.75 29.96
CA LYS A 280 -7.49 3.00 30.09
C LYS A 280 -6.93 2.80 31.50
N ILE A 281 -7.75 3.01 32.53
CA ILE A 281 -7.37 2.90 33.94
C ILE A 281 -7.55 1.46 34.46
N SER A 282 -8.32 0.61 33.75
CA SER A 282 -8.50 -0.78 34.18
C SER A 282 -7.15 -1.52 34.19
N GLY A 283 -6.81 -2.11 35.34
CA GLY A 283 -5.60 -2.91 35.54
C GLY A 283 -5.78 -4.39 35.19
N SER A 284 -6.85 -4.74 34.47
CA SER A 284 -7.19 -6.11 34.11
C SER A 284 -6.49 -6.58 32.84
N ALA A 285 -6.43 -7.90 32.64
CA ALA A 285 -5.90 -8.51 31.42
C ALA A 285 -6.67 -8.07 30.15
N ASP A 286 -7.93 -7.63 30.30
CA ASP A 286 -8.83 -7.27 29.21
C ASP A 286 -8.77 -5.78 28.83
N ARG A 287 -7.77 -5.03 29.31
CA ARG A 287 -7.64 -3.58 29.08
C ARG A 287 -7.67 -3.23 27.57
N ASP A 288 -6.90 -3.94 26.77
CA ASP A 288 -6.78 -3.65 25.33
C ASP A 288 -8.09 -3.95 24.58
N GLU A 289 -8.83 -4.96 25.04
CA GLU A 289 -10.16 -5.30 24.50
C GLU A 289 -11.17 -4.21 24.80
N GLN A 290 -11.24 -3.73 26.05
CA GLN A 290 -12.14 -2.65 26.46
C GLN A 290 -11.84 -1.32 25.71
N ILE A 291 -10.56 -1.01 25.52
CA ILE A 291 -10.14 0.15 24.72
C ILE A 291 -10.59 -0.03 23.26
N GLY A 292 -10.41 -1.23 22.72
CA GLY A 292 -10.85 -1.62 21.39
C GLY A 292 -12.35 -1.45 21.20
N GLU A 293 -13.17 -1.96 22.11
CA GLU A 293 -14.63 -1.84 22.08
C GLU A 293 -15.11 -0.39 22.16
N ALA A 294 -14.53 0.39 23.08
CA ALA A 294 -14.86 1.81 23.21
C ALA A 294 -14.54 2.56 21.91
N ALA A 295 -13.34 2.37 21.34
CA ALA A 295 -12.96 2.94 20.05
C ALA A 295 -13.91 2.46 18.93
N ASP A 296 -14.27 1.19 18.92
CA ASP A 296 -15.14 0.61 17.91
C ASP A 296 -16.53 1.23 17.90
N SER A 297 -17.05 1.57 19.09
CA SER A 297 -18.37 2.15 19.28
C SER A 297 -18.51 3.56 18.71
N ILE A 298 -17.47 4.39 18.82
CA ILE A 298 -17.50 5.77 18.31
C ILE A 298 -17.13 5.85 16.83
N GLU A 299 -16.49 4.83 16.26
CA GLU A 299 -16.08 4.78 14.84
C GLU A 299 -17.17 4.13 13.96
N ARG A 300 -18.43 4.50 14.19
CA ARG A 300 -19.61 4.08 13.44
C ARG A 300 -20.24 5.30 12.76
N ASP A 301 -21.12 5.03 11.81
CA ASP A 301 -21.92 6.04 11.12
C ASP A 301 -21.11 7.16 10.47
N LEU A 302 -19.95 6.79 9.90
CA LEU A 302 -19.04 7.72 9.24
C LEU A 302 -19.57 8.16 7.86
N ILE A 303 -19.16 9.35 7.42
CA ILE A 303 -19.43 9.93 6.11
C ILE A 303 -18.16 9.81 5.26
N LEU A 304 -18.28 9.16 4.10
CA LEU A 304 -17.16 8.96 3.18
C LEU A 304 -16.71 10.27 2.53
N LEU A 305 -15.42 10.57 2.65
CA LEU A 305 -14.78 11.66 1.89
C LEU A 305 -14.18 11.14 0.58
N GLY A 306 -13.53 9.98 0.63
CA GLY A 306 -12.79 9.46 -0.50
C GLY A 306 -11.75 8.40 -0.15
N ALA A 307 -10.75 8.27 -1.02
CA ALA A 307 -9.60 7.40 -0.82
C ALA A 307 -8.30 8.03 -1.34
N THR A 308 -7.19 7.73 -0.69
CA THR A 308 -5.83 8.07 -1.15
C THR A 308 -5.27 6.95 -2.01
N ALA A 309 -4.27 7.28 -2.82
CA ALA A 309 -3.46 6.31 -3.54
C ALA A 309 -2.00 6.75 -3.55
N VAL A 310 -1.16 5.91 -2.96
CA VAL A 310 0.25 6.18 -2.69
C VAL A 310 1.11 5.16 -3.42
N GLU A 311 2.13 5.64 -4.13
CA GLU A 311 3.08 4.80 -4.85
C GLU A 311 4.27 4.46 -3.95
N ASP A 312 4.67 3.19 -3.96
CA ASP A 312 5.95 2.72 -3.39
C ASP A 312 6.87 2.42 -4.57
N LYS A 313 7.71 3.39 -4.94
CA LYS A 313 8.52 3.35 -6.17
C LYS A 313 9.48 2.17 -6.18
N LEU A 314 9.74 1.60 -7.37
CA LEU A 314 10.84 0.66 -7.53
C LEU A 314 12.18 1.37 -7.31
N GLN A 315 13.18 0.63 -6.83
CA GLN A 315 14.53 1.17 -6.75
C GLN A 315 15.10 1.37 -8.16
N LYS A 316 15.93 2.39 -8.30
CA LYS A 316 16.60 2.71 -9.57
C LYS A 316 17.39 1.50 -10.06
N GLY A 317 17.16 1.10 -11.31
CA GLY A 317 17.90 0.00 -11.93
C GLY A 317 17.36 -1.39 -11.63
N VAL A 318 16.27 -1.53 -10.85
CA VAL A 318 15.69 -2.85 -10.52
C VAL A 318 15.26 -3.63 -11.76
N PRO A 319 14.50 -3.06 -12.72
CA PRO A 319 14.12 -3.78 -13.93
C PRO A 319 15.32 -4.30 -14.73
N GLU A 320 16.36 -3.47 -14.88
CA GLU A 320 17.59 -3.81 -15.62
C GLU A 320 18.45 -4.84 -14.88
N CYS A 321 18.48 -4.78 -13.55
CA CYS A 321 19.18 -5.74 -12.71
C CYS A 321 18.52 -7.11 -12.81
N ILE A 322 17.20 -7.18 -12.63
CA ILE A 322 16.41 -8.41 -12.78
C ILE A 322 16.58 -8.99 -14.18
N ASP A 323 16.59 -8.13 -15.22
CA ASP A 323 16.79 -8.60 -16.58
C ASP A 323 18.15 -9.28 -16.77
N LYS A 324 19.23 -8.66 -16.28
CA LYS A 324 20.59 -9.22 -16.35
C LYS A 324 20.74 -10.52 -15.54
N LEU A 325 20.14 -10.59 -14.35
CA LEU A 325 20.16 -11.80 -13.52
C LEU A 325 19.46 -12.97 -14.23
N ALA A 326 18.30 -12.72 -14.83
CA ALA A 326 17.58 -13.73 -15.59
C ALA A 326 18.33 -14.14 -16.88
N GLN A 327 19.01 -13.21 -17.57
CA GLN A 327 19.89 -13.55 -18.70
C GLN A 327 21.08 -14.43 -18.28
N ALA A 328 21.56 -14.27 -17.04
CA ALA A 328 22.57 -15.15 -16.43
C ALA A 328 22.01 -16.50 -15.96
N GLY A 329 20.71 -16.76 -16.13
CA GLY A 329 20.04 -18.00 -15.72
C GLY A 329 19.70 -18.06 -14.24
N ILE A 330 19.79 -16.94 -13.51
CA ILE A 330 19.45 -16.87 -12.09
C ILE A 330 17.93 -16.70 -11.96
N LYS A 331 17.31 -17.56 -11.16
CA LYS A 331 15.87 -17.54 -10.87
C LYS A 331 15.57 -16.59 -9.73
N ILE A 332 14.44 -15.89 -9.80
CA ILE A 332 14.06 -14.91 -8.78
C ILE A 332 12.68 -15.25 -8.22
N TRP A 333 12.61 -15.30 -6.90
CA TRP A 333 11.42 -15.66 -6.13
C TRP A 333 11.05 -14.47 -5.25
N VAL A 334 9.92 -13.84 -5.54
CA VAL A 334 9.43 -12.68 -4.78
C VAL A 334 8.37 -13.12 -3.78
N LEU A 335 8.58 -12.79 -2.51
CA LEU A 335 7.65 -13.10 -1.42
C LEU A 335 7.00 -11.81 -0.92
N THR A 336 5.77 -11.52 -1.34
CA THR A 336 5.08 -10.26 -1.04
C THR A 336 3.81 -10.45 -0.21
N GLY A 337 3.45 -9.41 0.55
CA GLY A 337 2.17 -9.31 1.25
C GLY A 337 1.02 -8.79 0.37
N ASP A 338 1.33 -8.37 -0.86
CA ASP A 338 0.36 -7.75 -1.77
C ASP A 338 -0.66 -8.75 -2.33
N LYS A 339 -1.76 -8.22 -2.88
CA LYS A 339 -2.76 -9.00 -3.64
C LYS A 339 -2.11 -9.60 -4.89
N MET A 340 -2.73 -10.64 -5.44
CA MET A 340 -2.16 -11.37 -6.58
C MET A 340 -2.02 -10.46 -7.81
N GLU A 341 -3.06 -9.71 -8.15
CA GLU A 341 -3.12 -8.83 -9.31
C GLU A 341 -2.03 -7.75 -9.22
N THR A 342 -1.93 -7.09 -8.06
CA THR A 342 -0.89 -6.10 -7.76
C THR A 342 0.51 -6.71 -7.88
N ALA A 343 0.74 -7.90 -7.33
CA ALA A 343 2.03 -8.57 -7.38
C ALA A 343 2.42 -8.97 -8.81
N ILE A 344 1.46 -9.39 -9.63
CA ILE A 344 1.66 -9.66 -11.06
C ILE A 344 2.03 -8.37 -11.80
N ASN A 345 1.31 -7.27 -11.56
CA ASN A 345 1.58 -6.00 -12.24
C ASN A 345 2.95 -5.42 -11.84
N ILE A 346 3.32 -5.51 -10.56
CA ILE A 346 4.68 -5.20 -10.09
C ILE A 346 5.70 -6.13 -10.74
N GLY A 347 5.40 -7.42 -10.86
CA GLY A 347 6.25 -8.40 -11.54
C GLY A 347 6.55 -8.02 -12.99
N PHE A 348 5.57 -7.49 -13.73
CA PHE A 348 5.81 -6.94 -15.07
C PHE A 348 6.62 -5.64 -15.04
N ALA A 349 6.33 -4.74 -14.09
CA ALA A 349 7.04 -3.47 -13.97
C ALA A 349 8.54 -3.65 -13.67
N CYS A 350 8.89 -4.67 -12.89
CA CYS A 350 10.28 -4.97 -12.54
C CYS A 350 10.94 -6.02 -13.45
N SER A 351 10.34 -6.37 -14.60
CA SER A 351 10.86 -7.36 -15.55
C SER A 351 11.00 -8.80 -15.00
N LEU A 352 10.41 -9.08 -13.84
CA LEU A 352 10.31 -10.43 -13.28
C LEU A 352 9.38 -11.30 -14.12
N LEU A 353 8.26 -10.72 -14.56
CA LEU A 353 7.36 -11.32 -15.55
C LEU A 353 7.60 -10.65 -16.91
N ARG A 354 7.76 -11.46 -17.96
CA ARG A 354 8.02 -10.99 -19.33
C ARG A 354 6.90 -11.40 -20.27
N GLN A 355 6.78 -10.65 -21.37
CA GLN A 355 5.84 -11.00 -22.43
C GLN A 355 6.23 -12.37 -23.04
N GLY A 356 5.25 -13.28 -23.12
CA GLY A 356 5.46 -14.65 -23.58
C GLY A 356 5.79 -15.66 -22.49
N MET A 357 5.96 -15.24 -21.22
CA MET A 357 6.04 -16.19 -20.11
C MET A 357 4.67 -16.81 -19.82
N THR A 358 4.62 -18.14 -19.73
CA THR A 358 3.42 -18.88 -19.34
C THR A 358 3.25 -18.82 -17.82
N GLN A 359 2.09 -18.37 -17.37
CA GLN A 359 1.80 -18.20 -15.94
C GLN A 359 1.03 -19.42 -15.41
N ILE A 360 1.61 -20.07 -14.41
CA ILE A 360 0.98 -21.14 -13.64
C ILE A 360 0.46 -20.49 -12.36
N ILE A 361 -0.86 -20.40 -12.23
CA ILE A 361 -1.50 -19.76 -11.07
C ILE A 361 -2.05 -20.86 -10.15
N ILE A 362 -1.66 -20.81 -8.88
CA ILE A 362 -2.19 -21.66 -7.82
C ILE A 362 -2.98 -20.78 -6.87
N ALA A 363 -4.31 -20.91 -6.92
CA ALA A 363 -5.22 -20.12 -6.11
C ALA A 363 -6.44 -20.94 -5.65
N LEU A 364 -7.00 -20.56 -4.51
CA LEU A 364 -8.24 -21.10 -3.98
C LEU A 364 -9.44 -20.19 -4.31
N GLU A 365 -9.56 -19.80 -5.58
CA GLU A 365 -10.63 -18.90 -6.06
C GLU A 365 -11.71 -19.63 -6.88
N ALA A 366 -11.64 -20.95 -6.98
CA ALA A 366 -12.66 -21.74 -7.67
C ALA A 366 -14.03 -21.55 -7.01
N PRO A 367 -15.11 -21.31 -7.79
CA PRO A 367 -16.46 -21.08 -7.26
C PRO A 367 -16.93 -22.16 -6.28
N ASP A 368 -16.54 -23.40 -6.53
CA ASP A 368 -16.90 -24.56 -5.72
C ASP A 368 -16.25 -24.51 -4.33
N ILE A 369 -15.01 -24.03 -4.25
CA ILE A 369 -14.25 -23.87 -3.00
C ILE A 369 -14.79 -22.67 -2.22
N ILE A 370 -15.08 -21.56 -2.91
CA ILE A 370 -15.70 -20.37 -2.30
C ILE A 370 -17.09 -20.71 -1.74
N ALA A 371 -17.87 -21.53 -2.44
CA ALA A 371 -19.18 -22.00 -1.97
C ALA A 371 -19.05 -22.92 -0.74
N LEU A 372 -18.06 -23.81 -0.72
CA LEU A 372 -17.74 -24.66 0.43
C LEU A 372 -17.25 -23.84 1.63
N GLU A 373 -16.46 -22.78 1.43
CA GLU A 373 -16.01 -21.88 2.51
C GLU A 373 -17.19 -21.20 3.24
N LYS A 374 -18.32 -20.99 2.56
CA LYS A 374 -19.50 -20.36 3.18
C LYS A 374 -20.38 -21.30 4.00
N ASN A 375 -20.41 -22.59 3.65
CA ASN A 375 -21.43 -23.54 4.15
C ASN A 375 -20.87 -24.88 4.68
N GLY A 376 -19.57 -25.14 4.54
CA GLY A 376 -18.92 -26.41 4.90
C GLY A 376 -18.32 -26.42 6.31
N ASP A 377 -18.09 -27.61 6.85
CA ASP A 377 -17.29 -27.79 8.06
C ASP A 377 -15.79 -27.60 7.77
N LYS A 378 -15.02 -27.15 8.77
CA LYS A 378 -13.60 -26.76 8.63
C LYS A 378 -12.74 -27.87 8.04
N ASP A 379 -12.96 -29.12 8.46
CA ASP A 379 -12.15 -30.25 8.01
C ASP A 379 -12.43 -30.61 6.54
N SER A 380 -13.69 -30.48 6.12
CA SER A 380 -14.10 -30.71 4.74
C SER A 380 -13.52 -29.65 3.79
N ILE A 381 -13.53 -28.38 4.23
CA ILE A 381 -12.93 -27.27 3.49
C ILE A 381 -11.42 -27.49 3.37
N ALA A 382 -10.73 -27.81 4.46
CA ALA A 382 -9.28 -28.02 4.44
C ALA A 382 -8.89 -29.15 3.48
N LYS A 383 -9.63 -30.26 3.49
CA LYS A 383 -9.38 -31.40 2.59
C LYS A 383 -9.62 -31.04 1.12
N ALA A 384 -10.72 -30.37 0.80
CA ALA A 384 -11.04 -29.95 -0.56
C ALA A 384 -10.03 -28.92 -1.10
N SER A 385 -9.67 -27.92 -0.28
CA SER A 385 -8.66 -26.90 -0.62
C SER A 385 -7.30 -27.54 -0.86
N LYS A 386 -6.86 -28.46 0.01
CA LYS A 386 -5.61 -29.19 -0.18
C LYS A 386 -5.61 -30.00 -1.47
N GLN A 387 -6.67 -30.74 -1.75
CA GLN A 387 -6.80 -31.52 -2.97
C GLN A 387 -6.76 -30.65 -4.23
N SER A 388 -7.41 -29.49 -4.19
CA SER A 388 -7.35 -28.49 -5.27
C SER A 388 -5.93 -27.97 -5.49
N VAL A 389 -5.23 -27.55 -4.43
CA VAL A 389 -3.84 -27.08 -4.51
C VAL A 389 -2.92 -28.16 -5.07
N MET A 390 -3.05 -29.40 -4.59
CA MET A 390 -2.29 -30.53 -5.11
C MET A 390 -2.55 -30.76 -6.60
N GLY A 391 -3.81 -30.73 -7.04
CA GLY A 391 -4.18 -30.88 -8.44
C GLY A 391 -3.57 -29.79 -9.32
N GLN A 392 -3.67 -28.52 -8.89
CA GLN A 392 -3.08 -27.38 -9.60
C GLN A 392 -1.54 -27.49 -9.69
N ILE A 393 -0.87 -27.94 -8.64
CA ILE A 393 0.59 -28.21 -8.65
C ILE A 393 0.90 -29.31 -9.67
N GLU A 394 0.18 -30.43 -9.64
CA GLU A 394 0.41 -31.56 -10.55
C GLU A 394 0.16 -31.18 -12.01
N ASP A 395 -0.87 -30.37 -12.27
CA ASP A 395 -1.15 -29.87 -13.61
C ASP A 395 -0.11 -28.84 -14.06
N GLY A 396 0.42 -28.03 -13.14
CA GLY A 396 1.57 -27.17 -13.40
C GLY A 396 2.82 -27.98 -13.77
N ILE A 397 3.12 -29.05 -13.03
CA ILE A 397 4.27 -29.92 -13.30
C ILE A 397 4.17 -30.55 -14.70
N LYS A 398 2.97 -30.93 -15.14
CA LYS A 398 2.74 -31.48 -16.49
C LYS A 398 2.94 -30.44 -17.61
N GLN A 399 2.71 -29.16 -17.32
CA GLN A 399 2.90 -28.07 -18.29
C GLN A 399 4.38 -27.74 -18.49
N VAL A 400 5.19 -27.83 -17.43
CA VAL A 400 6.60 -27.49 -17.51
C VAL A 400 7.39 -28.64 -18.14
N PRO A 401 8.10 -28.40 -19.26
CA PRO A 401 8.86 -29.43 -19.95
C PRO A 401 9.97 -30.02 -19.08
N THR A 402 10.26 -31.30 -19.30
CA THR A 402 11.28 -32.03 -18.54
C THR A 402 12.68 -31.57 -18.97
N LEU A 403 13.63 -31.50 -18.02
CA LEU A 403 15.04 -31.16 -18.30
C LEU A 403 15.56 -31.96 -19.50
N GLY A 404 15.97 -31.26 -20.57
CA GLY A 404 16.51 -31.86 -21.80
C GLY A 404 15.63 -31.73 -23.04
N GLN A 405 14.36 -31.32 -22.90
CA GLN A 405 13.55 -30.86 -24.03
C GLN A 405 13.83 -29.38 -24.27
N SER A 406 14.29 -29.01 -25.46
CA SER A 406 14.53 -27.61 -25.82
C SER A 406 13.20 -26.89 -26.06
N SER A 407 12.54 -26.47 -24.99
CA SER A 407 11.45 -25.49 -25.07
C SER A 407 12.03 -24.10 -24.89
N THR A 408 11.65 -23.18 -25.77
CA THR A 408 11.92 -21.74 -25.60
C THR A 408 10.93 -21.08 -24.63
N GLU A 409 9.92 -21.81 -24.17
CA GLU A 409 8.91 -21.29 -23.23
C GLU A 409 9.46 -21.21 -21.81
N SER A 410 9.24 -20.04 -21.19
CA SER A 410 9.62 -19.74 -19.81
C SER A 410 8.36 -19.65 -18.96
N PHE A 411 8.40 -20.22 -17.76
CA PHE A 411 7.26 -20.33 -16.87
C PHE A 411 7.42 -19.44 -15.63
N ALA A 412 6.33 -18.80 -15.21
CA ALA A 412 6.22 -18.12 -13.93
C ALA A 412 5.19 -18.82 -13.04
N LEU A 413 5.54 -19.05 -11.77
CA LEU A 413 4.62 -19.58 -10.77
C LEU A 413 4.07 -18.45 -9.92
N ILE A 414 2.75 -18.33 -9.82
CA ILE A 414 2.09 -17.37 -8.93
C ILE A 414 1.22 -18.16 -7.95
N ILE A 415 1.43 -17.97 -6.65
CA ILE A 415 0.68 -18.65 -5.59
C ILE A 415 0.20 -17.66 -4.52
N ASP A 416 -1.07 -17.77 -4.12
CA ASP A 416 -1.62 -16.93 -3.06
C ASP A 416 -1.34 -17.49 -1.66
N GLY A 417 -1.42 -16.63 -0.64
CA GLY A 417 -1.13 -17.00 0.75
C GLY A 417 -2.04 -18.11 1.29
N LYS A 418 -3.30 -18.21 0.84
CA LYS A 418 -4.17 -19.32 1.28
C LYS A 418 -3.67 -20.64 0.70
N SER A 419 -3.43 -20.71 -0.61
CA SER A 419 -2.91 -21.93 -1.26
C SER A 419 -1.53 -22.31 -0.75
N LEU A 420 -0.66 -21.32 -0.51
CA LEU A 420 0.68 -21.53 0.02
C LEU A 420 0.68 -22.26 1.37
N THR A 421 -0.37 -22.07 2.17
CA THR A 421 -0.54 -22.80 3.45
C THR A 421 -0.58 -24.31 3.22
N TYR A 422 -1.38 -24.77 2.25
CA TYR A 422 -1.50 -26.18 1.90
C TYR A 422 -0.29 -26.68 1.10
N ALA A 423 0.27 -25.84 0.23
CA ALA A 423 1.45 -26.19 -0.57
C ALA A 423 2.70 -26.44 0.29
N LEU A 424 2.79 -25.84 1.48
CA LEU A 424 3.90 -25.99 2.41
C LEU A 424 3.74 -27.16 3.41
N GLU A 425 2.64 -27.92 3.35
CA GLU A 425 2.45 -29.12 4.17
C GLU A 425 3.42 -30.24 3.78
N ASP A 426 3.76 -31.13 4.71
CA ASP A 426 4.86 -32.10 4.57
C ASP A 426 4.72 -33.05 3.37
N ASP A 427 3.50 -33.42 3.01
CA ASP A 427 3.17 -34.31 1.89
C ASP A 427 3.06 -33.58 0.53
N VAL A 428 3.05 -32.24 0.52
CA VAL A 428 2.89 -31.43 -0.70
C VAL A 428 4.14 -30.61 -1.02
N LYS A 429 4.88 -30.15 0.00
CA LYS A 429 5.99 -29.17 -0.11
C LYS A 429 7.05 -29.54 -1.14
N PHE A 430 7.38 -30.81 -1.31
CA PHE A 430 8.38 -31.23 -2.29
C PHE A 430 7.85 -31.23 -3.73
N LYS A 431 6.54 -31.45 -3.94
CA LYS A 431 5.91 -31.25 -5.25
C LYS A 431 5.84 -29.77 -5.62
N PHE A 432 5.49 -28.93 -4.64
CA PHE A 432 5.53 -27.48 -4.81
C PHE A 432 6.95 -27.00 -5.16
N LEU A 433 7.96 -27.47 -4.43
CA LEU A 433 9.36 -27.15 -4.71
C LEU A 433 9.77 -27.60 -6.12
N ASP A 434 9.44 -28.84 -6.53
CA ASP A 434 9.76 -29.37 -7.86
C ASP A 434 9.16 -28.52 -8.99
N LEU A 435 7.92 -28.04 -8.85
CA LEU A 435 7.32 -27.10 -9.79
C LEU A 435 8.04 -25.75 -9.79
N ALA A 436 8.25 -25.19 -8.59
CA ALA A 436 8.77 -23.84 -8.41
C ALA A 436 10.22 -23.70 -8.92
N VAL A 437 11.08 -24.71 -8.72
CA VAL A 437 12.48 -24.68 -9.22
C VAL A 437 12.59 -24.79 -10.74
N LYS A 438 11.55 -25.29 -11.42
CA LYS A 438 11.48 -25.35 -12.89
C LYS A 438 10.95 -24.05 -13.51
N CYS A 439 10.33 -23.19 -12.71
CA CYS A 439 9.89 -21.87 -13.14
C CYS A 439 11.07 -20.88 -13.13
N ALA A 440 11.13 -19.98 -14.11
CA ALA A 440 12.12 -18.92 -14.15
C ALA A 440 11.85 -17.83 -13.11
N SER A 441 10.59 -17.69 -12.69
CA SER A 441 10.18 -16.73 -11.67
C SER A 441 9.05 -17.30 -10.81
N VAL A 442 9.07 -16.94 -9.52
CA VAL A 442 8.04 -17.34 -8.55
C VAL A 442 7.56 -16.12 -7.80
N ILE A 443 6.25 -15.95 -7.65
CA ILE A 443 5.64 -14.88 -6.87
C ILE A 443 4.69 -15.49 -5.84
N CYS A 444 5.05 -15.38 -4.57
CA CYS A 444 4.19 -15.75 -3.45
C CYS A 444 3.47 -14.50 -2.95
N CYS A 445 2.16 -14.41 -3.19
CA CYS A 445 1.32 -13.27 -2.86
C CYS A 445 0.69 -13.43 -1.46
N ARG A 446 0.29 -12.34 -0.80
CA ARG A 446 -0.30 -12.35 0.55
C ARG A 446 0.44 -13.25 1.56
N SER A 447 1.76 -13.36 1.45
CA SER A 447 2.58 -14.25 2.28
C SER A 447 2.83 -13.65 3.67
N SER A 448 2.41 -14.36 4.72
CA SER A 448 2.73 -14.00 6.11
C SER A 448 4.22 -14.17 6.43
N PRO A 449 4.77 -13.50 7.46
CA PRO A 449 6.17 -13.68 7.86
C PRO A 449 6.55 -15.14 8.12
N LYS A 450 5.63 -15.92 8.72
CA LYS A 450 5.80 -17.35 8.93
C LYS A 450 5.94 -18.11 7.62
N GLN A 451 5.08 -17.82 6.64
CA GLN A 451 5.13 -18.47 5.32
C GLN A 451 6.41 -18.10 4.57
N LYS A 452 6.83 -16.82 4.60
CA LYS A 452 8.10 -16.40 3.98
C LYS A 452 9.27 -17.23 4.52
N ALA A 453 9.38 -17.38 5.85
CA ALA A 453 10.42 -18.17 6.49
C ALA A 453 10.36 -19.67 6.10
N LEU A 454 9.16 -20.23 5.95
CA LEU A 454 8.97 -21.63 5.53
C LEU A 454 9.42 -21.83 4.07
N VAL A 455 9.08 -20.92 3.16
CA VAL A 455 9.54 -20.96 1.76
C VAL A 455 11.07 -20.89 1.72
N THR A 456 11.69 -19.92 2.41
CA THR A 456 13.16 -19.80 2.45
C THR A 456 13.85 -21.07 2.95
N ARG A 457 13.27 -21.77 3.93
CA ARG A 457 13.80 -23.07 4.40
C ARG A 457 13.60 -24.18 3.38
N LEU A 458 12.47 -24.19 2.68
CA LEU A 458 12.16 -25.20 1.68
C LEU A 458 13.10 -25.11 0.47
N VAL A 459 13.37 -23.91 -0.04
CA VAL A 459 14.25 -23.73 -1.22
C VAL A 459 15.67 -24.25 -0.97
N LYS A 460 16.15 -24.24 0.27
CA LYS A 460 17.45 -24.84 0.64
C LYS A 460 17.55 -26.36 0.40
N HIS A 461 16.43 -27.04 0.18
CA HIS A 461 16.40 -28.45 -0.19
C HIS A 461 16.55 -28.70 -1.70
N SER A 462 16.75 -27.65 -2.51
CA SER A 462 16.88 -27.76 -3.97
C SER A 462 18.28 -28.18 -4.45
N ASP A 463 19.22 -28.51 -3.55
CA ASP A 463 20.65 -28.78 -3.81
C ASP A 463 21.40 -27.64 -4.54
N LYS A 464 20.77 -26.48 -4.70
CA LYS A 464 21.31 -25.29 -5.37
C LYS A 464 21.66 -24.20 -4.35
N VAL A 465 22.65 -23.37 -4.70
CA VAL A 465 23.01 -22.20 -3.89
C VAL A 465 21.90 -21.16 -3.99
N THR A 466 21.47 -20.70 -2.81
CA THR A 466 20.37 -19.74 -2.66
C THR A 466 20.87 -18.46 -2.02
N LEU A 467 20.45 -17.32 -2.56
CA LEU A 467 20.64 -15.99 -1.99
C LEU A 467 19.29 -15.52 -1.45
N ALA A 468 19.25 -14.84 -0.30
CA ALA A 468 18.04 -14.29 0.29
C ALA A 468 18.27 -12.88 0.83
#